data_AF-A0A366H7K2-F1
#
_entry.id   AF-A0A366H7K2-F1
#
_cell.length_a   1.000
_cell.length_b   1.000
_cell.length_c   1.000
_cell.angle_alpha   90.00
_cell.angle_beta   90.00
_cell.angle_gamma   90.00
#
_symmetry.space_group_name_H-M   'P 1'
#
loop_
_entity.id
_entity.type
_entity.pdbx_description
1 polymer ?
#
loop_
_entity_poly.entity_id
_entity_poly.type
_entity_poly.pdbx_seq_one_letter_code
_entity_poly.pdbx_strand_id
1 'polypeptide(L)'
;MNTKPQSPASKKYQAGFSLAETAVAVGIAASVIVTLVGMIPLSLDALRQSSNVAAEARIVQAIAADYRMREWSEVLQQQNSGGSKDYIFDGQGTRVKDGDTSAIFTVRVTVSDAPTLPGMQQTNPRLKSVQMLMTESPNPAAALAKPESCRKAQTLVAQMDKYAVNQPVASN
;
A
#
# COMPACT_ATOMS: atom_id res chain seq x y z
N MET A 1 -22.53 63.30 66.74
CA MET A 1 -21.35 62.42 66.76
C MET A 1 -21.81 61.05 66.29
N ASN A 2 -21.48 60.66 65.06
CA ASN A 2 -22.17 59.63 64.28
C ASN A 2 -21.25 58.41 64.13
N THR A 3 -21.60 57.26 64.69
CA THR A 3 -20.82 56.01 64.53
C THR A 3 -21.65 54.97 63.77
N LYS A 4 -21.35 54.83 62.48
CA LYS A 4 -21.94 53.81 61.61
C LYS A 4 -21.21 52.47 61.86
N PRO A 5 -21.92 51.37 62.16
CA PRO A 5 -21.28 50.06 62.31
C PRO A 5 -20.78 49.56 60.94
N GLN A 6 -19.52 49.13 60.90
CA GLN A 6 -18.91 48.53 59.71
C GLN A 6 -19.53 47.14 59.44
N SER A 7 -20.00 46.92 58.21
CA SER A 7 -20.48 45.61 57.76
C SER A 7 -19.32 44.62 57.63
N PRO A 8 -19.47 43.36 58.06
CA PRO A 8 -18.41 42.36 57.92
C PRO A 8 -18.22 41.98 56.45
N ALA A 9 -17.00 42.11 55.96
CA ALA A 9 -16.61 41.63 54.64
C ALA A 9 -16.74 40.09 54.58
N SER A 10 -17.55 39.58 53.65
CA SER A 10 -17.71 38.15 53.42
C SER A 10 -16.39 37.55 52.93
N LYS A 11 -15.74 36.70 53.74
CA LYS A 11 -14.64 35.85 53.28
C LYS A 11 -15.17 34.90 52.21
N LYS A 12 -14.73 35.07 50.96
CA LYS A 12 -14.90 34.05 49.93
C LYS A 12 -14.00 32.88 50.31
N TYR A 13 -14.58 31.83 50.87
CA TYR A 13 -13.87 30.57 51.06
C TYR A 13 -13.55 30.02 49.67
N GLN A 14 -12.28 30.08 49.26
CA GLN A 14 -11.80 29.27 48.15
C GLN A 14 -11.80 27.82 48.65
N ALA A 15 -12.88 27.09 48.36
CA ALA A 15 -12.97 25.67 48.67
C ALA A 15 -11.99 24.92 47.78
N GLY A 16 -10.97 24.30 48.39
CA GLY A 16 -10.13 23.32 47.72
C GLY A 16 -10.88 22.01 47.50
N PHE A 17 -10.40 21.20 46.57
CA PHE A 17 -10.95 19.86 46.34
C PHE A 17 -10.70 18.97 47.54
N SER A 18 -11.69 18.15 47.90
CA SER A 18 -11.52 17.14 48.93
C SER A 18 -10.59 16.01 48.46
N LEU A 19 -10.00 15.29 49.41
CA LEU A 19 -9.17 14.11 49.13
C LEU A 19 -9.95 13.06 48.33
N ALA A 20 -11.23 12.85 48.67
CA ALA A 20 -12.07 11.86 48.01
C ALA A 20 -12.38 12.25 46.56
N GLU A 21 -12.70 13.52 46.29
CA GLU A 21 -12.92 14.03 44.92
C GLU A 21 -11.67 13.91 44.07
N THR A 22 -10.51 14.30 44.63
CA THR A 22 -9.22 14.21 43.92
C THR A 22 -8.87 12.75 43.61
N ALA A 23 -9.08 11.83 44.56
CA ALA A 23 -8.84 10.40 44.33
C ALA A 23 -9.72 9.82 43.22
N VAL A 24 -11.01 10.17 43.18
CA VAL A 24 -11.93 9.75 42.11
C VAL A 24 -11.52 10.36 40.77
N ALA A 25 -11.20 11.65 40.74
CA ALA A 25 -10.78 12.34 39.52
C ALA A 25 -9.49 11.74 38.94
N VAL A 26 -8.50 11.45 39.78
CA VAL A 26 -7.25 10.79 39.38
C VAL A 26 -7.51 9.36 38.91
N GLY A 27 -8.39 8.62 39.57
CA GLY A 27 -8.77 7.27 39.14
C GLY A 27 -9.38 7.25 37.73
N ILE A 28 -10.31 8.18 37.45
CA ILE A 28 -10.91 8.33 36.11
C ILE A 28 -9.84 8.75 35.10
N ALA A 29 -9.06 9.80 35.40
CA ALA A 29 -8.02 10.29 34.51
C ALA A 29 -6.98 9.21 34.16
N ALA A 30 -6.53 8.45 35.15
CA ALA A 30 -5.59 7.34 34.95
C ALA A 30 -6.18 6.27 34.03
N SER A 31 -7.46 5.90 34.21
CA SER A 31 -8.12 4.89 33.36
C SER A 31 -8.19 5.33 31.88
N VAL A 32 -8.45 6.61 31.63
CA VAL A 32 -8.50 7.17 30.27
C VAL A 32 -7.09 7.21 29.65
N ILE A 33 -6.09 7.66 30.40
CA ILE A 33 -4.69 7.74 29.92
C ILE A 33 -4.18 6.35 29.54
N VAL A 34 -4.40 5.34 30.37
CA VAL A 34 -4.01 3.95 30.06
C VAL A 34 -4.66 3.47 28.76
N THR A 35 -5.94 3.80 28.57
CA THR A 35 -6.67 3.45 27.34
C THR A 35 -6.06 4.13 26.12
N LEU A 36 -5.76 5.43 26.20
CA LEU A 36 -5.15 6.18 25.09
C LEU A 36 -3.75 5.66 24.74
N VAL A 37 -2.92 5.37 25.75
CA VAL A 37 -1.58 4.81 25.53
C VAL A 37 -1.67 3.42 24.88
N GLY A 38 -2.65 2.62 25.28
CA GLY A 38 -2.92 1.31 24.65
C GLY A 38 -3.31 1.40 23.17
N MET A 39 -3.87 2.53 22.71
CA MET A 39 -4.24 2.74 21.31
C MET A 39 -3.08 3.18 20.40
N ILE A 40 -1.94 3.59 20.96
CA ILE A 40 -0.76 4.00 20.17
C ILE A 40 -0.27 2.91 19.21
N PRO A 41 0.03 1.67 19.65
CA PRO A 41 0.53 0.64 18.76
C PRO A 41 -0.47 0.31 17.64
N LEU A 42 -1.76 0.22 17.97
CA LEU A 42 -2.82 -0.02 16.98
C LEU A 42 -2.87 1.07 15.91
N SER A 43 -2.76 2.34 16.32
CA SER A 43 -2.77 3.47 15.40
C SER A 43 -1.55 3.47 14.48
N LEU A 44 -0.37 3.14 15.03
CA LEU A 44 0.87 3.04 14.25
C LEU A 44 0.83 1.89 13.24
N ASP A 45 0.30 0.73 13.62
CA ASP A 45 0.16 -0.41 12.72
C ASP A 45 -0.84 -0.09 11.60
N ALA A 46 -1.95 0.57 11.90
CA ALA A 46 -2.89 1.04 10.90
C ALA A 46 -2.26 2.04 9.91
N LEU A 47 -1.46 2.98 10.41
CA LEU A 47 -0.72 3.94 9.56
C LEU A 47 0.31 3.25 8.68
N ARG A 48 1.07 2.30 9.22
CA ARG A 48 2.04 1.48 8.45
C ARG A 48 1.34 0.70 7.35
N GLN A 49 0.26 0.00 7.68
CA GLN A 49 -0.52 -0.75 6.71
C GLN A 49 -1.07 0.15 5.60
N SER A 50 -1.60 1.33 5.96
CA SER A 50 -2.09 2.30 4.97
C SER A 50 -0.95 2.83 4.09
N SER A 51 0.23 3.06 4.65
CA SER A 51 1.42 3.48 3.89
C SER A 51 1.84 2.40 2.89
N ASN A 52 1.89 1.14 3.31
CA ASN A 52 2.25 0.03 2.45
C ASN A 52 1.24 -0.12 1.30
N VAL A 53 -0.07 -0.05 1.59
CA VAL A 53 -1.11 -0.10 0.54
C VAL A 53 -0.98 1.05 -0.46
N ALA A 54 -0.66 2.26 0.00
CA ALA A 54 -0.43 3.40 -0.89
C ALA A 54 0.82 3.21 -1.76
N ALA A 55 1.91 2.69 -1.19
CA ALA A 55 3.12 2.34 -1.92
C ALA A 55 2.84 1.24 -2.96
N GLU A 56 2.13 0.17 -2.58
CA GLU A 56 1.73 -0.92 -3.47
C GLU A 56 0.94 -0.40 -4.68
N ALA A 57 -0.04 0.48 -4.46
CA ALA A 57 -0.81 1.08 -5.54
C ALA A 57 0.05 1.89 -6.52
N ARG A 58 1.01 2.67 -6.00
CA ARG A 58 1.97 3.43 -6.82
C ARG A 58 2.88 2.50 -7.63
N ILE A 59 3.35 1.41 -7.02
CA ILE A 59 4.18 0.41 -7.71
C ILE A 59 3.42 -0.22 -8.88
N VAL A 60 2.17 -0.64 -8.65
CA VAL A 60 1.31 -1.20 -9.70
C VAL A 60 1.10 -0.19 -10.83
N GLN A 61 0.84 1.08 -10.50
CA GLN A 61 0.68 2.14 -11.50
C GLN A 61 1.96 2.38 -12.30
N ALA A 62 3.11 2.42 -11.64
CA ALA A 62 4.41 2.61 -12.27
C ALA A 62 4.75 1.47 -13.24
N ILE A 63 4.55 0.21 -12.82
CA ILE A 63 4.76 -0.96 -13.68
C ILE A 63 3.75 -0.97 -14.83
N ALA A 64 2.49 -0.70 -14.56
CA ALA A 64 1.47 -0.65 -15.62
C ALA A 64 1.77 0.43 -16.66
N ALA A 65 2.29 1.60 -16.25
CA ALA A 65 2.72 2.64 -17.15
C ALA A 65 3.95 2.23 -17.96
N ASP A 66 4.97 1.64 -17.32
CA ASP A 66 6.19 1.11 -17.97
C ASP A 66 5.82 0.12 -19.09
N TYR A 67 4.93 -0.84 -18.81
CA TYR A 67 4.54 -1.84 -19.81
C TYR A 67 3.63 -1.29 -20.91
N ARG A 68 2.86 -0.22 -20.66
CA ARG A 68 2.06 0.45 -21.71
C ARG A 68 2.92 1.25 -22.68
N MET A 69 4.05 1.79 -22.22
CA MET A 69 4.97 2.56 -23.04
C MET A 69 6.06 1.70 -23.68
N ARG A 70 6.15 0.42 -23.30
CA ARG A 70 7.15 -0.52 -23.81
C ARG A 70 6.77 -1.01 -25.20
N GLU A 71 7.80 -1.23 -26.03
CA GLU A 71 7.66 -1.89 -27.32
C GLU A 71 7.00 -3.26 -27.20
N TRP A 72 6.04 -3.55 -28.08
CA TRP A 72 5.30 -4.81 -28.02
C TRP A 72 6.20 -6.04 -28.21
N SER A 73 7.28 -5.90 -29.00
CA SER A 73 8.26 -6.95 -29.22
C SER A 73 8.95 -7.38 -27.92
N GLU A 74 9.26 -6.45 -27.02
CA GLU A 74 9.87 -6.75 -25.71
C GLU A 74 8.89 -7.46 -24.78
N VAL A 75 7.61 -7.07 -24.81
CA VAL A 75 6.55 -7.73 -24.04
C VAL A 75 6.37 -9.18 -24.49
N LEU A 76 6.36 -9.40 -25.81
CA LEU A 76 6.31 -10.75 -26.39
C LEU A 76 7.58 -11.55 -26.10
N GLN A 77 8.76 -10.93 -26.17
CA GLN A 77 10.02 -11.60 -25.86
C GLN A 77 10.02 -12.11 -24.41
N GLN A 78 9.60 -11.27 -23.46
CA GLN A 78 9.51 -11.67 -22.06
C GLN A 78 8.53 -12.83 -21.85
N GLN A 79 7.37 -12.79 -22.49
CA GLN A 79 6.41 -13.90 -22.46
C GLN A 79 7.02 -15.18 -23.05
N ASN A 80 7.59 -15.11 -24.25
CA ASN A 80 8.09 -16.27 -24.99
C ASN A 80 9.29 -16.93 -24.29
N SER A 81 10.13 -16.15 -23.63
CA SER A 81 11.23 -16.66 -22.81
C SER A 81 10.76 -17.27 -21.49
N GLY A 82 9.47 -17.17 -21.13
CA GLY A 82 8.98 -17.50 -19.79
C GLY A 82 9.65 -16.67 -18.69
N GLY A 83 10.24 -15.53 -19.07
CA GLY A 83 11.11 -14.74 -18.23
C GLY A 83 10.31 -13.88 -17.25
N SER A 84 10.78 -13.82 -16.01
CA SER A 84 10.30 -12.86 -15.02
C SER A 84 11.28 -11.71 -14.88
N LYS A 85 10.77 -10.48 -14.73
CA LYS A 85 11.59 -9.30 -14.48
C LYS A 85 11.32 -8.77 -13.08
N ASP A 86 12.37 -8.65 -12.29
CA ASP A 86 12.29 -8.15 -10.92
C ASP A 86 12.54 -6.64 -10.90
N TYR A 87 11.72 -5.93 -10.12
CA TYR A 87 11.76 -4.49 -9.92
C TYR A 87 11.81 -4.22 -8.41
N ILE A 88 12.63 -3.26 -7.99
CA ILE A 88 12.84 -2.95 -6.59
C ILE A 88 12.33 -1.53 -6.32
N PHE A 89 11.63 -1.37 -5.21
CA PHE A 89 11.01 -0.10 -4.81
C PHE A 89 11.27 0.21 -3.34
N ASP A 90 11.26 1.50 -3.01
CA ASP A 90 11.32 1.99 -1.64
C ASP A 90 9.95 1.92 -0.92
N GLY A 91 9.94 2.30 0.36
CA GLY A 91 8.72 2.36 1.18
C GLY A 91 7.65 3.36 0.72
N GLN A 92 7.94 4.18 -0.29
CA GLN A 92 7.02 5.16 -0.88
C GLN A 92 6.49 4.71 -2.25
N GLY A 93 6.96 3.56 -2.75
CA GLY A 93 6.62 3.03 -4.07
C GLY A 93 7.43 3.63 -5.21
N THR A 94 8.58 4.25 -4.92
CA THR A 94 9.51 4.80 -5.91
C THR A 94 10.51 3.73 -6.33
N ARG A 95 10.80 3.64 -7.63
CA ARG A 95 11.74 2.63 -8.16
C ARG A 95 13.17 2.97 -7.74
N VAL A 96 13.88 1.98 -7.20
CA VAL A 96 15.28 2.09 -6.79
C VAL A 96 16.16 1.08 -7.53
N LYS A 97 17.48 1.24 -7.39
CA LYS A 97 18.45 0.30 -7.95
C LYS A 97 18.58 -0.93 -7.07
N ASP A 98 19.06 -2.02 -7.64
CA ASP A 98 19.39 -3.21 -6.87
C ASP A 98 20.55 -2.90 -5.90
N GLY A 99 20.44 -3.43 -4.68
CA GLY A 99 21.37 -3.16 -3.58
C GLY A 99 21.21 -1.79 -2.88
N ASP A 100 20.20 -0.99 -3.22
CA ASP A 100 19.90 0.26 -2.50
C ASP A 100 19.43 -0.05 -1.06
N THR A 101 19.93 0.69 -0.08
CA THR A 101 19.56 0.51 1.34
C THR A 101 18.12 0.92 1.63
N SER A 102 17.51 1.72 0.76
CA SER A 102 16.10 2.12 0.83
C SER A 102 15.14 1.09 0.23
N ALA A 103 15.64 -0.03 -0.32
CA ALA A 103 14.82 -1.08 -0.90
C ALA A 103 13.94 -1.77 0.16
N ILE A 104 12.63 -1.71 -0.05
CA ILE A 104 11.63 -2.33 0.84
C ILE A 104 10.82 -3.37 0.07
N PHE A 105 10.39 -3.04 -1.15
CA PHE A 105 9.55 -3.92 -1.96
C PHE A 105 10.35 -4.52 -3.11
N THR A 106 10.19 -5.82 -3.31
CA THR A 106 10.60 -6.51 -4.54
C THR A 106 9.37 -6.99 -5.27
N VAL A 107 9.29 -6.68 -6.56
CA VAL A 107 8.17 -7.06 -7.43
C VAL A 107 8.67 -7.87 -8.60
N ARG A 108 8.20 -9.11 -8.69
CA ARG A 108 8.40 -9.96 -9.85
C ARG A 108 7.26 -9.78 -10.83
N VAL A 109 7.61 -9.44 -12.06
CA VAL A 109 6.65 -9.24 -13.14
C VAL A 109 6.77 -10.35 -14.16
N THR A 110 5.65 -11.01 -14.44
CA THR A 110 5.54 -12.07 -15.45
C THR A 110 4.46 -11.72 -16.46
N VAL A 111 4.73 -11.96 -17.74
CA VAL A 111 3.77 -11.72 -18.83
C VAL A 111 3.16 -13.06 -19.24
N SER A 112 1.84 -13.08 -19.36
CA SER A 112 1.06 -14.26 -19.74
C SER A 112 -0.03 -13.86 -20.72
N ASP A 113 -0.68 -14.83 -21.35
CA ASP A 113 -1.86 -14.55 -22.17
C ASP A 113 -2.98 -13.97 -21.33
N ALA A 114 -3.66 -12.97 -21.88
CA ALA A 114 -4.80 -12.38 -21.21
C ALA A 114 -5.96 -13.40 -21.14
N PRO A 115 -6.73 -13.41 -20.02
CA PRO A 115 -7.95 -14.20 -19.95
C PRO A 115 -8.93 -13.75 -21.04
N THR A 116 -9.85 -14.65 -21.41
CA THR A 116 -10.92 -14.31 -22.35
C THR A 116 -11.76 -13.16 -21.80
N LEU A 117 -11.98 -12.15 -22.63
CA LEU A 117 -12.84 -11.04 -22.27
C LEU A 117 -14.30 -11.51 -22.21
N PRO A 118 -15.14 -10.93 -21.34
CA PRO A 118 -16.57 -11.24 -21.30
C PRO A 118 -17.20 -11.10 -22.70
N GLY A 119 -17.88 -12.15 -23.16
CA GLY A 119 -18.50 -12.20 -24.49
C GLY A 119 -17.58 -12.68 -25.63
N MET A 120 -16.31 -13.00 -25.36
CA MET A 120 -15.40 -13.60 -26.34
C MET A 120 -15.19 -15.10 -26.09
N GLN A 121 -15.14 -15.89 -27.18
CA GLN A 121 -14.88 -17.34 -27.14
C GLN A 121 -13.39 -17.69 -27.19
N GLN A 122 -12.53 -16.76 -27.58
CA GLN A 122 -11.09 -16.98 -27.75
C GLN A 122 -10.28 -15.83 -27.14
N THR A 123 -9.06 -16.14 -26.70
CA THR A 123 -8.09 -15.15 -26.20
C THR A 123 -7.65 -14.20 -27.32
N ASN A 124 -7.43 -12.93 -26.98
CA ASN A 124 -6.99 -11.94 -27.95
C ASN A 124 -5.46 -11.94 -28.04
N PRO A 125 -4.85 -12.26 -29.20
CA PRO A 125 -3.39 -12.30 -29.34
C PRO A 125 -2.71 -10.93 -29.15
N ARG A 126 -3.45 -9.84 -29.29
CA ARG A 126 -3.00 -8.46 -29.08
C ARG A 126 -3.16 -7.99 -27.63
N LEU A 127 -3.59 -8.87 -26.73
CA LEU A 127 -3.83 -8.56 -25.32
C LEU A 127 -3.01 -9.50 -24.44
N LYS A 128 -2.26 -8.94 -23.51
CA LYS A 128 -1.44 -9.70 -22.55
C LYS A 128 -1.76 -9.29 -21.12
N SER A 129 -1.63 -10.25 -20.22
CA SER A 129 -1.76 -10.04 -18.79
C SER A 129 -0.39 -9.92 -18.16
N VAL A 130 -0.14 -8.76 -17.55
CA VAL A 130 1.05 -8.47 -16.76
C VAL A 130 0.70 -8.76 -15.30
N GLN A 131 1.25 -9.86 -14.78
CA GLN A 131 1.06 -10.30 -13.40
C GLN A 131 2.22 -9.81 -12.56
N MET A 132 1.91 -9.26 -11.39
CA MET A 132 2.86 -8.69 -10.45
C MET A 132 2.75 -9.44 -9.13
N LEU A 133 3.86 -10.02 -8.69
CA LEU A 133 4.03 -10.64 -7.38
C LEU A 133 4.92 -9.75 -6.52
N MET A 134 4.37 -9.19 -5.45
CA MET A 134 5.05 -8.22 -4.59
C MET A 134 5.35 -8.83 -3.22
N THR A 135 6.54 -8.52 -2.70
CA THR A 135 6.97 -8.94 -1.37
C THR A 135 7.79 -7.86 -0.67
N GLU A 136 7.62 -7.76 0.65
CA GLU A 136 8.43 -6.95 1.57
C GLU A 136 9.46 -7.81 2.34
N SER A 137 9.57 -9.10 1.98
CA SER A 137 10.44 -10.05 2.68
C SER A 137 11.92 -9.66 2.52
N PRO A 138 12.73 -9.73 3.60
CA PRO A 138 14.19 -9.58 3.52
C PRO A 138 14.86 -10.60 2.60
N ASN A 139 14.21 -11.75 2.36
CA ASN A 139 14.62 -12.72 1.36
C ASN A 139 13.56 -12.78 0.25
N PRO A 140 13.66 -11.91 -0.79
CA PRO A 140 12.67 -11.84 -1.85
C PRO A 140 12.66 -13.11 -2.70
N ALA A 141 13.81 -13.72 -2.96
CA ALA A 141 13.90 -14.93 -3.78
C ALA A 141 13.08 -16.10 -3.19
N ALA A 142 13.19 -16.32 -1.88
CA ALA A 142 12.43 -17.36 -1.20
C ALA A 142 10.93 -17.04 -1.11
N ALA A 143 10.56 -15.77 -0.93
CA ALA A 143 9.16 -15.36 -0.88
C ALA A 143 8.48 -15.48 -2.26
N LEU A 144 9.16 -15.05 -3.32
CA LEU A 144 8.66 -15.10 -4.69
C LEU A 144 8.56 -16.53 -5.24
N ALA A 145 9.27 -17.49 -4.62
CA ALA A 145 9.10 -18.92 -4.88
C ALA A 145 7.80 -19.49 -4.28
N LYS A 146 7.15 -18.75 -3.37
CA LYS A 146 5.91 -19.11 -2.66
C LYS A 146 4.82 -18.08 -2.95
N PRO A 147 4.12 -18.19 -4.10
CA PRO A 147 3.18 -17.16 -4.57
C PRO A 147 2.02 -16.87 -3.59
N GLU A 148 1.71 -17.77 -2.67
CA GLU A 148 0.70 -17.62 -1.61
C GLU A 148 1.08 -16.59 -0.54
N SER A 149 2.38 -16.32 -0.36
CA SER A 149 2.87 -15.35 0.61
C SER A 149 2.97 -13.92 0.05
N CYS A 150 2.85 -13.77 -1.27
CA CYS A 150 3.01 -12.51 -1.97
C CYS A 150 1.67 -11.81 -2.22
N ARG A 151 1.71 -10.47 -2.26
CA ARG A 151 0.59 -9.68 -2.80
C ARG A 151 0.57 -9.81 -4.31
N LYS A 152 -0.63 -10.01 -4.87
CA LYS A 152 -0.85 -10.22 -6.30
C LYS A 152 -1.59 -9.03 -6.88
N ALA A 153 -1.07 -8.50 -7.97
CA ALA A 153 -1.77 -7.54 -8.81
C ALA A 153 -1.67 -7.97 -10.26
N GLN A 154 -2.66 -7.58 -11.07
CA GLN A 154 -2.68 -7.87 -12.49
C GLN A 154 -3.14 -6.64 -13.26
N THR A 155 -2.55 -6.41 -14.42
CA THR A 155 -2.99 -5.39 -15.37
C THR A 155 -2.98 -5.95 -16.78
N LEU A 156 -3.89 -5.46 -17.62
CA LEU A 156 -3.96 -5.84 -19.02
C LEU A 156 -3.23 -4.79 -19.87
N VAL A 157 -2.45 -5.27 -20.82
CA VAL A 157 -1.70 -4.45 -21.77
C VAL A 157 -2.08 -4.88 -23.18
N ALA A 158 -2.53 -3.92 -23.97
CA ALA A 158 -2.92 -4.12 -25.35
C ALA A 158 -1.87 -3.52 -26.28
N GLN A 159 -1.63 -4.17 -27.41
CA GLN A 159 -0.81 -3.61 -28.46
C GLN A 159 -1.51 -2.41 -29.09
N MET A 160 -0.89 -1.23 -29.05
CA MET A 160 -1.43 -0.01 -29.65
C MET A 160 -0.83 0.29 -31.03
N ASP A 161 0.30 -0.32 -31.38
CA ASP A 161 0.94 -0.10 -32.68
C ASP A 161 0.31 -0.93 -33.80
N LYS A 162 0.08 -0.26 -34.93
CA LYS A 162 -0.26 -0.90 -36.21
C LYS A 162 0.98 -1.55 -36.83
N TYR A 163 1.39 -2.70 -36.33
CA TYR A 163 2.19 -3.63 -37.14
C TYR A 163 1.26 -4.69 -37.75
N ALA A 164 1.26 -4.76 -39.08
CA ALA A 164 0.52 -5.73 -39.87
C ALA A 164 0.88 -7.14 -39.38
N VAL A 165 -0.13 -7.91 -38.97
CA VAL A 165 0.05 -9.35 -38.84
C VAL A 165 0.29 -9.85 -40.25
N ASN A 166 1.52 -10.23 -40.60
CA ASN A 166 1.71 -11.15 -41.72
C ASN A 166 1.11 -12.48 -41.28
N GLN A 167 -0.20 -12.63 -41.46
CA GLN A 167 -0.83 -13.95 -41.43
C GLN A 167 -0.41 -14.66 -42.72
N PRO A 168 0.16 -15.87 -42.66
CA PRO A 168 0.18 -16.72 -43.84
C PRO A 168 -1.29 -17.02 -44.18
N VAL A 169 -1.74 -16.51 -45.33
CA VAL A 169 -3.02 -16.88 -45.92
C VAL A 169 -2.95 -18.38 -46.17
N ALA A 170 -3.73 -19.17 -45.43
CA ALA A 170 -3.91 -20.57 -45.72
C ALA A 170 -4.65 -20.66 -47.05
N SER A 171 -3.94 -21.08 -48.10
CA SER A 171 -4.53 -21.49 -49.37
C SER A 171 -5.42 -22.70 -49.14
N ASN A 172 -6.70 -22.59 -49.50
CA ASN A 172 -7.57 -23.71 -49.87
C ASN A 172 -8.46 -23.23 -51.02
#